data_AF-A0A7C5FQ06-F1
#
_entry.id   AF-A0A7C5FQ06-F1
#
_cell.length_a   1.000
_cell.length_b   1.000
_cell.length_c   1.000
_cell.angle_alpha   90.00
_cell.angle_beta   90.00
_cell.angle_gamma   90.00
#
_symmetry.space_group_name_H-M   'P 1'
#
loop_
_entity.id
_entity.type
_entity.pdbx_description
1 polymer ?
#
loop_
_entity_poly.entity_id
_entity_poly.type
_entity_poly.pdbx_seq_one_letter_code
_entity_poly.pdbx_strand_id
1 'polypeptide(L)'
;MANVGEVLKARREEKELSLAQVHEATKIAPQTLAALEENRFDAFPNKVYARAFIRDYANFLGLDGAELADSYESEVEVPVEEQPVVRGERRSFRRSFAAVCVLIVLCAGGYAIYHYYGKQLPPVKPMPQAQTNVQPQPKPKPTAS
;
A
#
# COMPACT_ATOMS: atom_id res chain seq x y z
N MET A 1 -13.35 -13.42 30.39
CA MET A 1 -13.12 -12.83 29.05
C MET A 1 -11.72 -12.26 29.01
N ALA A 2 -11.01 -12.39 27.88
CA ALA A 2 -9.81 -11.59 27.67
C ALA A 2 -10.22 -10.15 27.37
N ASN A 3 -9.55 -9.17 27.99
CA ASN A 3 -9.79 -7.75 27.74
C ASN A 3 -9.08 -7.29 26.46
N VAL A 4 -9.36 -6.06 26.03
CA VAL A 4 -8.78 -5.48 24.81
C VAL A 4 -7.25 -5.50 24.80
N GLY A 5 -6.60 -5.16 25.93
CA GLY A 5 -5.15 -5.15 26.04
C GLY A 5 -4.51 -6.53 25.83
N GLU A 6 -5.11 -7.58 26.41
CA GLU A 6 -4.66 -8.96 26.24
C GLU A 6 -4.78 -9.44 24.79
N VAL A 7 -5.87 -9.08 24.11
CA VAL A 7 -6.07 -9.42 22.69
C VAL A 7 -5.01 -8.76 21.80
N LEU A 8 -4.73 -7.47 22.02
CA LEU A 8 -3.71 -6.72 21.28
C LEU A 8 -2.32 -7.32 21.50
N LYS A 9 -1.96 -7.58 22.76
CA LYS A 9 -0.67 -8.17 23.13
C LYS A 9 -0.48 -9.54 22.51
N ALA A 10 -1.46 -10.43 22.66
CA ALA A 10 -1.40 -11.78 22.12
C ALA A 10 -1.19 -11.77 20.60
N ARG A 11 -1.93 -10.92 19.88
CA ARG A 11 -1.80 -10.83 18.42
C ARG A 11 -0.48 -10.20 17.97
N ARG A 12 0.08 -9.25 18.74
CA ARG A 12 1.42 -8.71 18.47
C ARG A 12 2.48 -9.79 18.63
N GLU A 13 2.40 -10.56 19.71
CA GLU A 13 3.36 -11.63 20.03
C GLU A 13 3.27 -12.80 19.06
N GLU A 14 2.06 -13.18 18.62
CA GLU A 14 1.84 -14.16 17.54
C GLU A 14 2.52 -13.76 16.22
N LYS A 15 2.65 -12.46 15.98
CA LYS A 15 3.35 -11.90 14.81
C LYS A 15 4.83 -11.62 15.04
N GLU A 16 5.34 -11.95 16.23
CA GLU A 16 6.74 -11.72 16.64
C GLU A 16 7.18 -10.25 16.50
N LEU A 17 6.25 -9.32 16.71
CA LEU A 17 6.50 -7.89 16.60
C LEU A 17 6.89 -7.28 17.95
N SER A 18 7.94 -6.47 17.94
CA SER A 18 8.27 -5.57 19.05
C SER A 18 7.40 -4.31 19.04
N LEU A 19 7.21 -3.68 20.20
CA LEU A 19 6.54 -2.38 20.31
C LEU A 19 7.20 -1.29 19.44
N ALA A 20 8.53 -1.39 19.23
CA ALA A 20 9.25 -0.47 18.36
C ALA A 20 8.85 -0.63 16.88
N GLN A 21 8.66 -1.86 16.40
CA GLN A 21 8.18 -2.11 15.03
C GLN A 21 6.73 -1.64 14.84
N VAL A 22 5.87 -1.85 15.84
CA VAL A 22 4.51 -1.32 15.83
C VAL A 22 4.52 0.20 15.81
N HIS A 23 5.37 0.83 16.64
CA HIS A 23 5.56 2.27 16.66
C HIS A 23 5.97 2.81 15.29
N GLU A 24 6.93 2.16 14.62
CA GLU A 24 7.37 2.61 13.29
C GLU A 24 6.25 2.58 12.25
N ALA A 25 5.36 1.59 12.32
CA ALA A 25 4.26 1.45 11.38
C ALA A 25 3.06 2.35 11.69
N THR A 26 2.70 2.50 12.97
CA THR A 26 1.47 3.17 13.41
C THR A 26 1.69 4.61 13.87
N LYS A 27 2.94 4.98 14.18
CA LYS A 27 3.36 6.23 14.82
C LYS A 27 2.77 6.47 16.21
N ILE A 28 2.23 5.43 16.83
CA ILE A 28 1.79 5.44 18.22
C ILE A 28 3.01 5.22 19.12
N ALA A 29 3.24 6.08 20.11
CA ALA A 29 4.42 5.98 20.98
C ALA A 29 4.48 4.60 21.68
N PRO A 30 5.68 3.99 21.87
CA PRO A 30 5.80 2.68 22.50
C PRO A 30 5.18 2.62 23.90
N GLN A 31 5.28 3.72 24.67
CA GLN A 31 4.66 3.85 25.99
C GLN A 31 3.14 3.78 25.92
N THR A 32 2.54 4.40 24.90
CA THR A 32 1.10 4.35 24.64
C THR A 32 0.67 2.96 24.25
N LEU A 33 1.41 2.28 23.37
CA LEU A 33 1.13 0.89 23.00
C LEU A 33 1.19 -0.06 24.20
N ALA A 34 2.20 0.08 25.06
CA ALA A 34 2.30 -0.68 26.30
C ALA A 34 1.13 -0.38 27.25
N ALA A 35 0.71 0.89 27.37
CA ALA A 35 -0.46 1.25 28.17
C ALA A 35 -1.75 0.61 27.63
N LEU A 36 -1.92 0.49 26.31
CA LEU A 36 -3.05 -0.24 25.72
C LEU A 36 -3.01 -1.74 26.04
N GLU A 37 -1.84 -2.38 25.91
CA GLU A 37 -1.67 -3.81 26.22
C GLU A 37 -1.88 -4.14 27.70
N GLU A 38 -1.63 -3.17 28.58
CA GLU A 38 -1.81 -3.29 30.03
C GLU A 38 -3.17 -2.75 30.51
N ASN A 39 -4.06 -2.32 29.60
CA ASN A 39 -5.34 -1.67 29.89
C ASN A 39 -5.22 -0.45 30.83
N ARG A 40 -4.09 0.25 30.81
CA ARG A 40 -3.85 1.47 31.59
C ARG A 40 -4.41 2.68 30.85
N PHE A 41 -5.73 2.70 30.69
CA PHE A 41 -6.43 3.77 29.99
C PHE A 41 -6.51 5.08 30.77
N ASP A 42 -6.28 5.05 32.08
CA ASP A 42 -6.21 6.23 32.95
C ASP A 42 -5.00 7.13 32.64
N ALA A 43 -3.98 6.60 31.94
CA ALA A 43 -2.82 7.36 31.49
C ALA A 43 -3.13 8.28 30.30
N PHE A 44 -4.32 8.17 29.70
CA PHE A 44 -4.71 8.96 28.54
C PHE A 44 -5.40 10.26 28.99
N PRO A 45 -5.00 11.42 28.46
CA PRO A 45 -5.66 12.70 28.77
C PRO A 45 -7.16 12.72 28.43
N ASN A 46 -7.56 11.92 27.44
CA ASN A 46 -8.96 11.75 27.04
C ASN A 46 -9.17 10.32 26.53
N LYS A 47 -10.23 9.65 27.01
CA LYS A 47 -10.63 8.28 26.64
C LYS A 47 -10.92 8.11 25.15
N VAL A 48 -11.31 9.18 24.45
CA VAL A 48 -11.50 9.20 22.99
C VAL A 48 -10.20 8.84 22.25
N TYR A 49 -9.03 9.19 22.81
CA TYR A 49 -7.74 8.82 22.22
C TYR A 49 -7.48 7.33 22.33
N ALA A 50 -7.77 6.71 23.47
CA ALA A 50 -7.59 5.27 23.66
C ALA A 50 -8.35 4.48 22.59
N ARG A 51 -9.63 4.84 22.34
CA ARG A 51 -10.46 4.21 21.30
C ARG A 51 -9.84 4.32 19.90
N ALA A 52 -9.34 5.50 19.53
CA ALA A 52 -8.70 5.70 18.23
C ALA A 52 -7.43 4.84 18.09
N PHE A 53 -6.61 4.78 19.13
CA PHE A 53 -5.38 3.99 19.11
C PHE A 53 -5.63 2.48 19.16
N ILE A 54 -6.64 2.01 19.89
CA ILE A 54 -7.08 0.60 19.86
C ILE A 54 -7.42 0.20 18.43
N ARG A 55 -8.24 1.01 17.75
CA ARG A 55 -8.63 0.73 16.36
C ARG A 55 -7.42 0.70 15.42
N ASP A 56 -6.56 1.71 15.48
CA ASP A 56 -5.45 1.83 14.55
C ASP A 56 -4.38 0.73 14.81
N TYR A 57 -4.15 0.36 16.08
CA TYR A 57 -3.28 -0.75 16.46
C TYR A 57 -3.86 -2.12 16.06
N ALA A 58 -5.14 -2.38 16.34
CA ALA A 58 -5.83 -3.60 15.96
C ALA A 58 -5.83 -3.81 14.44
N ASN A 59 -6.10 -2.76 13.66
CA ASN A 59 -6.05 -2.81 12.21
C ASN A 59 -4.65 -3.17 11.69
N PHE A 60 -3.60 -2.59 12.29
CA PHE A 60 -2.22 -2.94 11.95
C PHE A 60 -1.91 -4.42 12.23
N LEU A 61 -2.45 -4.95 13.32
CA LEU A 61 -2.36 -6.37 13.68
C LEU A 61 -3.26 -7.28 12.84
N GLY A 62 -4.08 -6.75 11.94
CA GLY A 62 -5.01 -7.52 11.10
C GLY A 62 -6.22 -8.06 11.87
N LEU A 63 -6.59 -7.40 12.96
CA LEU A 63 -7.83 -7.60 13.70
C LEU A 63 -8.92 -6.66 13.16
N ASP A 64 -10.19 -6.92 13.52
CA ASP A 64 -11.24 -5.92 13.33
C ASP A 64 -11.12 -4.82 14.39
N GLY A 65 -10.48 -3.72 14.02
CA GLY A 65 -10.28 -2.61 14.95
C GLY A 65 -11.55 -1.83 15.28
N ALA A 66 -12.63 -1.96 14.51
CA ALA A 66 -13.90 -1.33 14.86
C ALA A 66 -14.57 -2.13 15.99
N GLU A 67 -14.67 -3.44 15.82
CA GLU A 67 -15.24 -4.34 16.83
C GLU A 67 -14.47 -4.26 18.15
N LEU A 68 -13.14 -4.28 18.10
CA LEU A 68 -12.32 -4.25 19.31
C LEU A 68 -12.42 -2.89 20.03
N ALA A 69 -12.50 -1.78 19.30
CA ALA A 69 -12.67 -0.46 19.89
C ALA A 69 -14.06 -0.25 20.50
N ASP A 70 -15.10 -0.87 19.92
CA ASP A 70 -16.46 -0.84 20.47
C ASP A 70 -16.55 -1.71 21.74
N SER A 71 -15.81 -2.82 21.82
CA SER A 71 -15.72 -3.62 23.05
C SER A 71 -15.12 -2.83 24.22
N TYR A 72 -14.11 -2.00 23.97
CA TYR A 72 -13.57 -1.05 24.95
C TYR A 72 -14.63 -0.02 25.40
N GLU A 73 -15.42 0.51 24.47
CA GLU A 73 -16.45 1.50 24.77
C GLU A 73 -17.61 0.92 25.60
N SER A 74 -17.87 -0.38 25.48
CA SER A 74 -18.84 -1.09 26.35
C SER A 74 -18.32 -1.36 27.76
N GLU A 75 -17.00 -1.46 27.94
CA GLU A 75 -16.36 -1.67 29.25
C GLU A 75 -16.21 -0.37 30.04
N VAL A 76 -16.17 0.77 29.35
CA VAL A 76 -16.02 2.08 29.98
C VAL A 76 -17.33 2.84 29.87
N GLU A 77 -18.06 2.98 30.97
CA GLU A 77 -19.13 3.98 31.08
C GLU A 77 -18.51 5.37 30.90
N VAL A 78 -18.50 5.89 29.68
CA VAL A 78 -18.08 7.26 29.37
C VAL A 78 -19.35 8.10 29.34
N PRO A 79 -19.60 8.99 30.31
CA PRO A 79 -20.55 10.07 30.11
C PRO A 79 -20.13 10.84 28.86
N VAL A 80 -20.97 10.79 27.83
CA VAL A 80 -20.73 11.47 26.57
C VAL A 80 -20.84 12.98 26.82
N GLU A 81 -19.77 13.62 27.28
CA GLU A 81 -19.61 15.06 27.06
C GLU A 81 -19.34 15.24 25.57
N GLU A 82 -20.37 15.69 24.85
CA GLU A 82 -20.33 16.02 23.42
C GLU A 82 -19.32 17.14 23.15
N GLN A 83 -18.04 16.80 23.05
CA GLN A 83 -17.16 17.59 22.19
C GLN A 83 -17.47 17.22 20.74
N PRO A 84 -17.59 18.19 19.82
CA PRO A 84 -17.91 17.92 18.44
C PRO A 84 -16.71 17.20 17.82
N VAL A 85 -16.71 15.87 17.91
CA VAL A 85 -15.80 15.04 17.15
C VAL A 85 -16.21 15.27 15.71
N VAL A 86 -15.41 16.08 15.00
CA VAL A 86 -15.48 16.20 13.55
C VAL A 86 -15.34 14.78 13.02
N ARG A 87 -16.48 14.14 12.78
CA ARG A 87 -16.62 12.85 12.12
C ARG A 87 -16.28 13.09 10.66
N GLY A 88 -15.00 13.37 10.42
CA GLY A 88 -14.42 13.30 9.09
C GLY A 88 -14.74 11.91 8.60
N GLU A 89 -15.62 11.84 7.61
CA GLU A 89 -15.98 10.62 6.93
C GLU A 89 -14.68 9.87 6.62
N ARG A 90 -14.40 8.79 7.38
CA ARG A 90 -13.33 7.86 7.07
C ARG A 90 -13.78 7.11 5.82
N ARG A 91 -13.62 7.75 4.67
CA ARG A 91 -13.75 7.15 3.35
C ARG A 91 -12.67 6.08 3.24
N SER A 92 -13.07 4.86 3.59
CA SER A 92 -12.54 3.56 3.14
C SER A 92 -11.20 3.64 2.38
N PHE A 93 -10.10 3.75 3.14
CA PHE A 93 -8.73 3.57 2.64
C PHE A 93 -8.53 2.16 2.00
N ARG A 94 -9.46 1.22 2.26
CA ARG A 94 -9.55 -0.11 1.65
C ARG A 94 -9.68 -0.11 0.11
N ARG A 95 -10.14 0.98 -0.51
CA ARG A 95 -10.28 1.08 -1.98
C ARG A 95 -8.99 1.52 -2.68
N SER A 96 -8.12 2.27 -1.99
CA SER A 96 -6.86 2.73 -2.55
C SER A 96 -5.86 1.60 -2.73
N PHE A 97 -5.82 0.64 -1.80
CA PHE A 97 -4.94 -0.53 -1.91
C PHE A 97 -5.33 -1.46 -3.06
N ALA A 98 -6.63 -1.70 -3.28
CA ALA A 98 -7.12 -2.54 -4.37
C ALA A 98 -6.76 -1.97 -5.74
N ALA A 99 -6.91 -0.65 -5.93
CA ALA A 99 -6.53 0.01 -7.19
C ALA A 99 -5.02 -0.07 -7.45
N VAL A 100 -4.20 0.10 -6.40
CA VAL A 100 -2.73 -0.03 -6.50
C VAL A 100 -2.32 -1.47 -6.81
N CYS A 101 -2.94 -2.46 -6.15
CA CYS A 101 -2.69 -3.88 -6.46
C CYS A 101 -3.08 -4.22 -7.90
N VAL A 102 -4.21 -3.72 -8.40
CA VAL A 102 -4.64 -3.91 -9.79
C VAL A 102 -3.65 -3.28 -10.77
N LEU A 103 -3.18 -2.05 -10.50
CA LEU A 103 -2.16 -1.40 -11.33
C LEU A 103 -0.83 -2.17 -11.34
N ILE A 104 -0.39 -2.68 -10.19
CA ILE A 104 0.83 -3.50 -10.08
C ILE A 104 0.68 -4.79 -10.91
N VAL A 105 -0.46 -5.47 -10.83
CA VAL A 105 -0.74 -6.69 -11.61
C VAL A 105 -0.75 -6.39 -13.11
N LEU A 106 -1.37 -5.28 -13.54
CA LEU A 106 -1.38 -4.86 -14.94
C LEU A 106 0.02 -4.52 -15.46
N CYS A 107 0.82 -3.79 -14.67
CA CYS A 107 2.21 -3.46 -15.02
C CYS A 107 3.09 -4.72 -15.13
N ALA A 108 2.98 -5.64 -14.17
CA ALA A 108 3.73 -6.90 -14.18
C ALA A 108 3.32 -7.78 -15.37
N GLY A 109 2.02 -7.88 -15.66
CA GLY A 109 1.50 -8.61 -16.83
C GLY A 109 1.97 -8.00 -18.15
N GLY A 110 1.88 -6.68 -18.31
CA GLY A 110 2.35 -5.96 -19.50
C GLY A 110 3.86 -6.12 -19.71
N TYR A 111 4.66 -6.06 -18.64
CA TYR A 111 6.10 -6.31 -18.70
C TYR A 111 6.43 -7.74 -19.13
N ALA A 112 5.74 -8.74 -18.58
CA ALA A 112 5.91 -10.14 -18.96
C ALA A 112 5.56 -10.39 -20.43
N ILE A 113 4.46 -9.79 -20.91
CA ILE A 113 4.03 -9.82 -22.31
C ILE A 113 5.10 -9.18 -23.20
N TYR A 114 5.53 -7.95 -22.91
CA TYR A 114 6.57 -7.26 -23.68
C TYR A 114 7.85 -8.09 -23.80
N HIS A 115 8.30 -8.70 -22.69
CA HIS A 115 9.51 -9.50 -22.69
C HIS A 115 9.33 -10.87 -23.36
N TYR A 116 8.13 -11.46 -23.32
CA TYR A 116 7.81 -12.71 -24.01
C TYR A 116 7.73 -12.54 -25.53
N TYR A 117 7.12 -11.45 -26.01
CA TYR A 117 6.98 -11.15 -27.43
C TYR A 117 8.22 -10.46 -28.04
N GLY A 118 8.96 -9.66 -27.26
CA GLY A 118 10.19 -9.00 -27.70
C GLY A 118 11.31 -9.98 -28.11
N LYS A 119 11.26 -11.22 -27.62
CA LYS A 119 12.21 -12.29 -27.99
C LYS A 119 11.89 -13.02 -29.29
N GLN A 120 10.74 -12.74 -29.93
CA GLN A 120 10.28 -13.44 -31.14
C GLN A 120 10.26 -12.58 -32.39
N LEU A 121 10.84 -11.38 -32.38
CA LEU A 121 11.07 -10.66 -33.64
C LEU A 121 12.09 -11.48 -34.45
N PRO A 122 11.69 -12.07 -35.59
CA PRO A 122 12.65 -12.74 -36.44
C PRO A 122 13.71 -11.69 -36.85
N PRO A 123 14.99 -12.06 -36.90
CA PRO A 123 16.03 -11.12 -37.33
C PRO A 123 15.58 -10.53 -38.66
N VAL A 124 15.46 -9.20 -38.72
CA VAL A 124 15.15 -8.49 -39.94
C VAL A 124 16.22 -8.89 -40.94
N LYS A 125 15.85 -9.78 -41.88
CA LYS A 125 16.75 -10.11 -42.99
C LYS A 125 17.05 -8.78 -43.68
N PRO A 126 18.33 -8.40 -43.84
CA PRO A 126 18.66 -7.23 -44.62
C PRO A 126 17.92 -7.33 -45.95
N MET A 127 17.15 -6.31 -46.31
CA MET A 127 16.52 -6.26 -47.63
C MET A 127 17.62 -6.51 -48.66
N PRO A 128 17.36 -7.31 -49.72
CA PRO A 128 18.25 -7.36 -50.86
C PRO A 128 18.50 -5.92 -51.28
N GLN A 129 19.75 -5.45 -51.14
CA GLN A 129 20.12 -4.19 -51.74
C GLN A 129 19.81 -4.36 -53.21
N ALA A 130 18.83 -3.61 -53.72
CA ALA A 130 18.78 -3.35 -55.14
C ALA A 130 20.15 -2.78 -55.46
N GLN A 131 21.00 -3.62 -56.07
CA GLN A 131 22.22 -3.15 -56.71
C GLN A 131 21.71 -2.23 -57.81
N THR A 132 21.53 -0.95 -57.47
CA THR A 132 21.44 0.10 -58.46
C THR A 132 22.83 0.16 -59.06
N ASN A 133 23.08 -0.75 -60.00
CA ASN A 133 24.19 -0.68 -60.90
C ASN A 133 24.00 0.63 -61.67
N VAL A 134 24.58 1.71 -61.14
CA VAL A 134 24.66 3.00 -61.83
C VAL A 134 25.68 2.81 -62.95
N GLN A 135 25.21 2.21 -64.04
CA GLN A 135 25.91 2.23 -65.30
C GLN A 135 26.07 3.71 -65.70
N PRO A 136 27.28 4.23 -65.93
CA PRO A 136 27.46 5.60 -66.37
C PRO A 136 26.73 5.81 -67.69
N GLN A 137 25.73 6.70 -67.70
CA GLN A 137 25.10 7.19 -68.93
C GLN A 137 26.18 7.77 -69.87
N PRO A 138 26.18 7.44 -71.17
CA PRO A 138 27.17 7.98 -72.10
C PRO A 138 26.98 9.50 -72.24
N LYS A 139 28.07 10.25 -72.07
CA LYS A 139 28.08 11.72 -72.26
C LYS A 139 27.70 12.06 -73.72
N PRO A 140 26.90 13.12 -73.96
CA PRO A 140 26.62 13.57 -75.32
C PRO A 140 27.90 14.07 -76.00
N LYS A 141 28.08 13.68 -77.27
CA LYS A 141 29.20 14.08 -78.15
C LYS A 141 29.20 15.59 -78.36
N PRO A 142 30.36 16.26 -78.47
CA PRO A 142 30.40 17.65 -78.88
C PRO A 142 29.98 17.76 -80.34
N THR A 143 28.96 18.58 -80.61
CA THR A 143 28.61 19.03 -81.96
C THR A 143 29.71 19.99 -82.42
N ALA A 144 30.48 19.58 -83.42
CA ALA A 144 31.40 20.46 -84.12
C ALA A 144 30.60 21.46 -84.96
N SER A 145 30.96 22.74 -84.86
CA SER A 145 30.66 23.76 -85.87
C SER A 145 31.81 24.74 -85.96
#